data_AF-A0A2M7KQX7-F1
#
_entry.id   AF-A0A2M7KQX7-F1
#
_cell.length_a   1.000
_cell.length_b   1.000
_cell.length_c   1.000
_cell.angle_alpha   90.00
_cell.angle_beta   90.00
_cell.angle_gamma   90.00
#
_symmetry.space_group_name_H-M   'P 1'
#
loop_
_entity.id
_entity.type
_entity.pdbx_description
1 polymer ?
#
loop_
_entity_poly.entity_id
_entity_poly.type
_entity_poly.pdbx_seq_one_letter_code
_entity_poly.pdbx_strand_id
1 'polypeptide(L)'
;MTAIELLRAQFGSFVCLEERRPHVQQILAPLYHEDGDMMEVFLDLPKDAVLSAVQPVRLSDHGMTLMRLSYTFDLDTPNKEKILQRILLENGVSEQDGELYLETVAESLCPALMQFSQAIGKVCNMRLFRRETLESLFEEMLGDFIRESLCRYRPTQS
;
A
#
# COMPACT_ATOMS: atom_id res chain seq x y z
N MET A 1 0.38 32.30 -18.96
CA MET A 1 0.44 30.85 -18.73
C MET A 1 -0.95 30.38 -18.38
N THR A 2 -1.51 29.44 -19.14
CA THR A 2 -2.84 28.86 -18.88
C THR A 2 -2.76 27.79 -17.78
N ALA A 3 -3.90 27.40 -17.19
CA ALA A 3 -3.93 26.37 -16.14
C ALA A 3 -3.35 25.03 -16.62
N ILE A 4 -3.59 24.64 -17.88
CA ILE A 4 -3.07 23.40 -18.45
C ILE A 4 -1.56 23.46 -18.70
N GLU A 5 -1.02 24.63 -19.05
CA GLU A 5 0.43 24.84 -19.18
C GLU A 5 1.13 24.74 -17.82
N LEU A 6 0.54 25.32 -16.76
CA LEU A 6 1.05 25.22 -15.40
C LEU A 6 1.10 23.77 -14.91
N LEU A 7 -0.01 23.03 -15.06
CA LEU A 7 -0.08 21.63 -14.63
C LEU A 7 0.95 20.78 -15.37
N ARG A 8 1.07 20.89 -16.70
CA ARG A 8 2.05 20.13 -17.48
C ARG A 8 3.49 20.41 -17.03
N ALA A 9 3.82 21.67 -16.75
CA ALA A 9 5.15 22.04 -16.26
C ALA A 9 5.42 21.46 -14.86
N GLN A 10 4.43 21.53 -13.98
CA GLN A 10 4.58 21.09 -12.59
C GLN A 10 4.64 19.56 -12.43
N PHE A 11 3.85 18.80 -13.21
CA PHE A 11 3.83 17.33 -13.13
C PHE A 11 5.22 16.70 -13.31
N GLY A 12 6.06 17.25 -14.19
CA GLY A 12 7.43 16.76 -14.39
C GLY A 12 8.41 17.15 -13.29
N SER A 13 8.10 18.16 -12.48
CA SER A 13 9.00 18.67 -11.43
C SER A 13 8.79 18.03 -10.05
N PHE A 14 7.67 17.34 -9.86
CA PHE A 14 7.31 16.75 -8.56
C PHE A 14 7.85 15.34 -8.33
N VAL A 15 8.35 14.69 -9.38
CA VAL A 15 8.87 13.32 -9.29
C VAL A 15 10.39 13.37 -9.39
N CYS A 16 11.06 12.89 -8.34
CA CYS A 16 12.51 12.71 -8.30
C CYS A 16 12.84 11.23 -8.03
N LEU A 17 13.97 10.77 -8.56
CA LEU A 17 14.49 9.43 -8.30
C LEU A 17 15.79 9.56 -7.54
N GLU A 18 15.86 8.91 -6.38
CA GLU A 18 17.09 8.83 -5.57
C GLU A 18 17.58 7.40 -5.50
N GLU A 19 18.84 7.16 -5.81
CA GLU A 19 19.43 5.83 -5.66
C GLU A 19 19.63 5.51 -4.17
N ARG A 20 19.00 4.41 -3.71
CA ARG A 20 19.14 3.94 -2.33
C ARG A 20 20.18 2.83 -2.19
N ARG A 21 20.26 1.96 -3.21
CA ARG A 21 21.24 0.89 -3.34
C ARG A 21 21.35 0.49 -4.82
N PRO A 22 22.40 -0.25 -5.23
CA PRO A 22 22.54 -0.68 -6.62
C PRO A 22 21.25 -1.33 -7.13
N HIS A 23 20.74 -0.83 -8.26
CA HIS A 23 19.51 -1.30 -8.92
C HIS A 23 18.20 -0.99 -8.19
N VAL A 24 18.19 -0.13 -7.17
CA VAL A 24 16.97 0.30 -6.48
C VAL A 24 16.96 1.81 -6.34
N GLN A 25 15.95 2.43 -6.94
CA GLN A 25 15.70 3.86 -6.84
C GLN A 25 14.42 4.13 -6.05
N GLN A 26 14.45 5.06 -5.11
CA GLN A 26 13.24 5.55 -4.48
C GLN A 26 12.58 6.59 -5.36
N ILE A 27 11.26 6.51 -5.47
CA ILE A 27 10.42 7.50 -6.14
C ILE A 27 9.97 8.52 -5.09
N LEU A 28 10.49 9.73 -5.18
CA LEU A 28 10.01 10.88 -4.41
C LEU A 28 8.91 11.56 -5.22
N ALA A 29 7.67 11.41 -4.79
CA ALA A 29 6.49 11.99 -5.42
C ALA A 29 5.53 12.50 -4.34
N PRO A 30 4.62 13.43 -4.65
CA PRO A 30 3.64 13.98 -3.69
C PRO A 30 2.52 12.95 -3.42
N LEU A 31 2.90 11.79 -2.93
CA LEU A 31 2.06 10.66 -2.54
C LEU A 31 2.20 10.53 -1.04
N TYR A 32 1.08 10.63 -0.31
CA TYR A 32 1.10 10.73 1.14
C TYR A 32 0.13 9.74 1.78
N HIS A 33 0.54 9.19 2.90
CA HIS A 33 -0.35 8.50 3.82
C HIS A 33 -1.31 9.51 4.50
N GLU A 34 -2.34 9.01 5.19
CA GLU A 34 -3.37 9.87 5.81
C GLU A 34 -2.84 10.84 6.87
N ASP A 35 -1.74 10.51 7.54
CA ASP A 35 -1.10 11.39 8.53
C ASP A 35 -0.15 12.43 7.92
N GLY A 36 -0.01 12.43 6.59
CA GLY A 36 0.82 13.39 5.85
C GLY A 36 2.25 12.93 5.61
N ASP A 37 2.65 11.75 6.08
CA ASP A 37 3.94 11.16 5.72
C ASP A 37 3.99 10.79 4.24
N MET A 38 5.12 11.01 3.59
CA MET A 38 5.32 10.62 2.20
C MET A 38 5.41 9.09 2.08
N MET A 39 4.77 8.53 1.06
CA MET A 39 4.82 7.10 0.78
C MET A 39 6.20 6.67 0.29
N GLU A 40 6.68 5.55 0.82
CA GLU A 40 7.94 4.94 0.41
C GLU A 40 7.67 3.96 -0.74
N VAL A 41 7.95 4.40 -1.97
CA VAL A 41 7.83 3.58 -3.17
C VAL A 41 9.17 3.49 -3.87
N PHE A 42 9.55 2.29 -4.27
CA PHE A 42 10.80 1.97 -4.90
C PHE A 42 10.59 1.40 -6.30
N LEU A 43 11.56 1.64 -7.14
CA LEU A 43 11.70 1.13 -8.49
C LEU A 43 12.88 0.17 -8.50
N ASP A 44 12.61 -1.11 -8.72
CA ASP A 44 13.67 -2.09 -8.93
C ASP A 44 14.05 -2.05 -10.42
N LEU A 45 15.27 -1.59 -10.67
CA LEU A 45 15.81 -1.44 -12.01
C LEU A 45 16.52 -2.72 -12.45
N PRO A 46 16.57 -2.98 -13.77
CA PRO A 46 17.44 -4.01 -14.30
C PRO A 46 18.93 -3.66 -14.11
N LYS A 47 19.80 -4.67 -14.24
CA LYS A 47 21.24 -4.55 -13.95
C LYS A 47 21.96 -3.49 -14.79
N ASP A 48 21.43 -3.15 -15.95
CA ASP A 48 21.94 -2.14 -16.89
C ASP A 48 21.27 -0.76 -16.72
N ALA A 49 20.28 -0.62 -15.84
CA ALA A 49 19.53 0.59 -15.54
C ALA A 49 18.88 1.28 -16.77
N VAL A 50 18.82 0.59 -17.91
CA VAL A 50 18.13 1.07 -19.11
C VAL A 50 16.74 0.46 -19.13
N LEU A 51 15.72 1.29 -18.95
CA LEU A 51 14.34 0.86 -19.13
C LEU A 51 14.03 0.83 -20.64
N SER A 52 13.95 -0.36 -21.23
CA SER A 52 13.33 -0.50 -22.54
C SER A 52 11.80 -0.52 -22.41
N ALA A 53 11.08 -0.08 -23.46
CA ALA A 53 9.62 0.03 -23.44
C ALA A 53 8.90 -1.29 -23.08
N VAL A 54 9.51 -2.44 -23.37
CA VAL A 54 8.90 -3.78 -23.20
C VAL A 54 9.40 -4.49 -21.94
N GLN A 55 10.37 -3.92 -21.23
CA GLN A 55 10.96 -4.59 -20.07
C GLN A 55 10.05 -4.49 -18.85
N PRO A 56 9.87 -5.58 -18.08
CA PRO A 56 9.14 -5.52 -16.83
C PRO A 56 9.88 -4.61 -15.84
N VAL A 57 9.09 -3.79 -15.17
CA VAL A 57 9.50 -2.83 -14.15
C VAL A 57 8.70 -3.15 -12.91
N ARG A 58 9.37 -3.20 -11.75
CA ARG A 58 8.72 -3.49 -10.47
C ARG A 58 8.67 -2.22 -9.62
N LEU A 59 7.45 -1.86 -9.23
CA LEU A 59 7.20 -0.97 -8.11
C LEU A 59 7.10 -1.81 -6.85
N SER A 60 7.73 -1.36 -5.77
CA SER A 60 7.73 -2.08 -4.49
C SER A 60 7.70 -1.10 -3.33
N ASP A 61 7.10 -1.50 -2.21
CA ASP A 61 7.13 -0.76 -0.95
C ASP A 61 8.26 -1.23 -0.01
N HIS A 62 9.02 -2.27 -0.41
CA HIS A 62 10.07 -2.92 0.39
C HIS A 62 9.60 -3.29 1.81
N GLY A 63 8.32 -3.65 1.96
CA GLY A 63 7.68 -4.08 3.19
C GLY A 63 7.26 -2.96 4.16
N MET A 64 7.40 -1.69 3.76
CA MET A 64 7.08 -0.57 4.62
C MET A 64 5.57 -0.46 4.93
N THR A 65 4.70 -0.85 4.00
CA THR A 65 3.24 -0.72 4.18
C THR A 65 2.73 -1.66 5.25
N LEU A 66 3.10 -2.94 5.19
CA LEU A 66 2.66 -3.93 6.19
C LEU A 66 3.32 -3.70 7.55
N MET A 67 4.59 -3.27 7.57
CA MET A 67 5.24 -2.83 8.80
C MET A 67 4.46 -1.68 9.46
N ARG A 68 4.08 -0.66 8.69
CA ARG A 68 3.29 0.47 9.18
C ARG A 68 1.88 0.06 9.64
N LEU A 69 1.21 -0.83 8.89
CA LEU A 69 -0.11 -1.34 9.24
C LEU A 69 -0.10 -2.01 10.62
N SER A 70 0.95 -2.80 10.91
CA SER A 70 1.09 -3.56 12.17
C SER A 70 1.06 -2.71 13.44
N TYR A 71 1.32 -1.41 13.35
CA TYR A 71 1.21 -0.50 14.50
C TYR A 71 -0.24 -0.22 14.92
N THR A 72 -1.21 -0.47 14.04
CA THR A 72 -2.61 -0.08 14.26
C THR A 72 -3.63 -1.16 13.95
N PHE A 73 -3.23 -2.23 13.25
CA PHE A 73 -4.11 -3.30 12.82
C PHE A 73 -3.34 -4.61 12.60
N ASP A 74 -3.71 -5.63 13.35
CA ASP A 74 -3.14 -6.97 13.23
C ASP A 74 -3.87 -7.79 12.16
N LEU A 75 -3.11 -8.55 11.35
CA LEU A 75 -3.62 -9.49 10.35
C LEU A 75 -3.61 -10.92 10.90
N ASP A 76 -4.16 -11.09 12.10
CA ASP A 76 -4.09 -12.32 12.91
C ASP A 76 -5.29 -13.26 12.70
N THR A 77 -6.24 -12.87 11.85
CA THR A 77 -7.43 -13.68 11.56
C THR A 77 -7.65 -13.91 10.07
N PRO A 78 -8.21 -15.06 9.66
CA PRO A 78 -8.45 -15.36 8.25
C PRO A 78 -9.35 -14.34 7.54
N ASN A 79 -10.26 -13.69 8.28
CA ASN A 79 -11.14 -12.68 7.74
C ASN A 79 -10.37 -11.39 7.41
N LYS A 80 -9.47 -10.96 8.31
CA LYS A 80 -8.59 -9.79 8.10
C LYS A 80 -7.62 -10.03 6.93
N GLU A 81 -7.02 -11.22 6.86
CA GLU A 81 -6.18 -11.63 5.73
C GLU A 81 -6.96 -11.62 4.42
N LYS A 82 -8.20 -12.14 4.41
CA LYS A 82 -9.06 -12.14 3.22
C LYS A 82 -9.38 -10.72 2.73
N ILE A 83 -9.57 -9.77 3.64
CA ILE A 83 -9.78 -8.35 3.28
C ILE A 83 -8.52 -7.78 2.64
N LEU A 84 -7.33 -8.03 3.22
CA LEU A 84 -6.06 -7.63 2.62
C LEU A 84 -5.93 -8.19 1.21
N GLN A 85 -6.06 -9.50 1.06
CA GLN A 85 -5.92 -10.18 -0.23
C GLN A 85 -6.90 -9.65 -1.28
N ARG A 86 -8.13 -9.32 -0.87
CA ARG A 86 -9.10 -8.66 -1.74
C ARG A 86 -8.63 -7.29 -2.21
N ILE A 87 -8.12 -6.44 -1.29
CA ILE A 87 -7.57 -5.14 -1.65
C ILE A 87 -6.42 -5.31 -2.65
N LEU A 88 -5.48 -6.22 -2.38
CA LEU A 88 -4.33 -6.45 -3.25
C LEU A 88 -4.78 -6.89 -4.65
N LEU A 89 -5.67 -7.89 -4.74
CA LEU A 89 -6.21 -8.41 -5.99
C LEU A 89 -6.95 -7.34 -6.81
N GLU A 90 -7.83 -6.56 -6.17
CA GLU A 90 -8.62 -5.51 -6.84
C GLU A 90 -7.74 -4.38 -7.39
N ASN A 91 -6.53 -4.19 -6.83
CA ASN A 91 -5.58 -3.17 -7.28
C ASN A 91 -4.39 -3.78 -8.05
N GLY A 92 -4.42 -5.05 -8.43
CA GLY A 92 -3.35 -5.71 -9.19
C GLY A 92 -1.99 -5.71 -8.47
N VAL A 93 -2.00 -5.65 -7.13
CA VAL A 93 -0.81 -5.70 -6.29
C VAL A 93 -0.61 -7.13 -5.80
N SER A 94 0.63 -7.57 -5.76
CA SER A 94 1.04 -8.85 -5.20
C SER A 94 1.76 -8.63 -3.87
N GLU A 95 1.73 -9.64 -3.01
CA GLU A 95 2.49 -9.66 -1.76
C GLU A 95 3.43 -10.87 -1.78
N GLN A 96 4.67 -10.65 -1.36
CA GLN A 96 5.66 -11.70 -1.19
C GLN A 96 6.59 -11.37 -0.02
N ASP A 97 6.66 -12.25 0.98
CA ASP A 97 7.57 -12.12 2.13
C ASP A 97 7.45 -10.78 2.88
N GLY A 98 6.23 -10.24 2.95
CA GLY A 98 5.89 -8.96 3.57
C GLY A 98 6.03 -7.75 2.65
N GLU A 99 6.53 -7.93 1.42
CA GLU A 99 6.70 -6.88 0.42
C GLU A 99 5.48 -6.79 -0.50
N LEU A 100 4.91 -5.59 -0.64
CA LEU A 100 3.90 -5.31 -1.64
C LEU A 100 4.58 -4.83 -2.91
N TYR A 101 4.21 -5.40 -4.05
CA TYR A 101 4.77 -5.02 -5.34
C TYR A 101 3.77 -5.06 -6.49
N LEU A 102 4.06 -4.27 -7.53
CA LEU A 102 3.30 -4.23 -8.77
C LEU A 102 4.27 -4.26 -9.96
N GLU A 103 4.08 -5.23 -10.84
CA GLU A 103 4.85 -5.34 -12.09
C GLU A 103 4.14 -4.61 -13.23
N THR A 104 4.89 -3.84 -14.00
CA THR A 104 4.40 -3.04 -15.12
C THR A 104 5.46 -2.93 -16.21
N VAL A 105 5.18 -2.16 -17.26
CA VAL A 105 6.15 -1.79 -18.30
C VAL A 105 6.44 -0.29 -18.23
N ALA A 106 7.57 0.14 -18.79
CA ALA A 106 8.00 1.54 -18.73
C ALA A 106 6.94 2.53 -19.25
N GLU A 107 6.17 2.15 -20.28
CA GLU A 107 5.09 2.98 -20.85
C GLU A 107 3.93 3.22 -19.87
N SER A 108 3.74 2.31 -18.91
CA SER A 108 2.64 2.32 -17.94
C SER A 108 3.10 2.67 -16.52
N LEU A 109 4.34 3.15 -16.36
CA LEU A 109 4.95 3.39 -15.06
C LEU A 109 4.18 4.43 -14.21
N CYS A 110 3.80 5.56 -14.80
CA CYS A 110 3.05 6.59 -14.08
C CYS A 110 1.65 6.10 -13.65
N PRO A 111 0.82 5.52 -14.54
CA PRO A 111 -0.44 4.89 -14.12
C PRO A 111 -0.25 3.83 -13.03
N ALA A 112 0.76 2.97 -13.18
CA ALA A 112 1.09 1.94 -12.21
C ALA A 112 1.47 2.52 -10.84
N LEU A 113 2.25 3.60 -10.79
CA LEU A 113 2.59 4.31 -9.56
C LEU A 113 1.35 4.89 -8.86
N MET A 114 0.43 5.48 -9.62
CA MET A 114 -0.82 5.99 -9.08
C MET A 114 -1.72 4.87 -8.56
N GLN A 115 -1.79 3.75 -9.25
CA GLN A 115 -2.53 2.56 -8.81
C GLN A 115 -1.91 1.94 -7.55
N PHE A 116 -0.59 1.82 -7.51
CA PHE A 116 0.15 1.28 -6.38
C PHE A 116 -0.01 2.14 -5.12
N SER A 117 0.08 3.46 -5.24
CA SER A 117 -0.17 4.39 -4.11
C SER A 117 -1.60 4.32 -3.59
N GLN A 118 -2.61 4.14 -4.46
CA GLN A 118 -3.98 3.89 -4.03
C GLN A 118 -4.12 2.58 -3.25
N ALA A 119 -3.43 1.51 -3.68
CA ALA A 119 -3.42 0.24 -2.97
C ALA A 119 -2.77 0.38 -1.59
N ILE A 120 -1.59 1.00 -1.49
CA ILE A 120 -0.91 1.32 -0.21
C ILE A 120 -1.85 2.09 0.71
N GLY A 121 -2.50 3.14 0.21
CA GLY A 121 -3.47 3.91 0.98
C GLY A 121 -4.62 3.04 1.51
N LYS A 122 -5.22 2.18 0.68
CA LYS A 122 -6.28 1.25 1.11
C LYS A 122 -5.79 0.27 2.18
N VAL A 123 -4.60 -0.28 2.03
CA VAL A 123 -4.00 -1.22 3.00
C VAL A 123 -3.77 -0.52 4.34
N CYS A 124 -3.09 0.64 4.35
CA CYS A 124 -2.89 1.43 5.59
C CYS A 124 -4.21 1.78 6.28
N ASN A 125 -5.29 1.93 5.50
CA ASN A 125 -6.60 2.32 5.99
C ASN A 125 -7.57 1.15 6.17
N MET A 126 -7.11 -0.10 6.19
CA MET A 126 -7.94 -1.29 6.44
C MET A 126 -8.79 -1.16 7.70
N ARG A 127 -8.29 -0.47 8.73
CA ARG A 127 -9.03 -0.15 9.96
C ARG A 127 -10.30 0.69 9.70
N LEU A 128 -10.35 1.49 8.64
CA LEU A 128 -11.48 2.35 8.27
C LEU A 128 -12.50 1.67 7.36
N PHE A 129 -12.15 0.56 6.71
CA PHE A 129 -13.09 -0.29 5.96
C PHE A 129 -14.20 -0.92 6.84
N ARG A 130 -14.16 -0.63 8.16
CA ARG A 130 -15.19 -0.83 9.18
C ARG A 130 -16.63 -0.48 8.79
N ARG A 131 -16.90 0.21 7.68
CA ARG A 131 -18.28 0.58 7.25
C ARG A 131 -18.87 -0.27 6.12
N GLU A 132 -18.08 -1.02 5.35
CA GLU A 132 -18.60 -1.77 4.19
C GLU A 132 -18.63 -3.30 4.39
N THR A 133 -18.08 -3.83 5.50
CA THR A 133 -18.04 -5.28 5.81
C THR A 133 -18.66 -5.59 7.19
N LEU A 134 -19.87 -5.05 7.43
CA LEU A 134 -20.30 -4.55 8.75
C LEU A 134 -20.98 -5.53 9.75
N GLU A 135 -20.83 -6.84 9.65
CA GLU A 135 -21.30 -7.73 10.75
C GLU A 135 -20.16 -8.59 11.30
N SER A 136 -19.53 -9.41 10.46
CA SER A 136 -18.56 -10.40 10.94
C SER A 136 -17.33 -9.78 11.61
N LEU A 137 -16.75 -8.72 11.04
CA LEU A 137 -15.50 -8.15 11.57
C LEU A 137 -15.73 -7.34 12.85
N PHE A 138 -16.88 -6.66 12.98
CA PHE A 138 -17.22 -5.97 14.23
C PHE A 138 -17.49 -6.97 15.35
N GLU A 139 -18.26 -8.03 15.09
CA GLU A 139 -18.51 -9.09 16.05
C GLU A 139 -17.22 -9.79 16.47
N GLU A 140 -16.33 -10.04 15.53
CA GLU A 140 -15.00 -10.61 15.76
C GLU A 140 -14.15 -9.71 16.67
N MET A 141 -13.99 -8.42 16.32
CA MET A 141 -13.24 -7.44 17.12
C MET A 141 -13.86 -7.20 18.50
N LEU A 142 -15.19 -7.14 18.59
CA LEU A 142 -15.89 -7.02 19.87
C LEU A 142 -15.66 -8.27 20.72
N GLY A 143 -15.70 -9.45 20.10
CA GLY A 143 -15.36 -10.72 20.73
C GLY A 143 -13.94 -10.72 21.28
N ASP A 144 -12.96 -10.30 20.48
CA ASP A 144 -11.56 -10.18 20.90
C ASP A 144 -11.41 -9.20 22.05
N PHE A 145 -12.00 -8.01 21.94
CA PHE A 145 -11.99 -7.02 23.02
C PHE A 145 -12.61 -7.55 24.32
N ILE A 146 -13.75 -8.24 24.25
CA ILE A 146 -14.39 -8.85 25.42
C ILE A 146 -13.47 -9.92 26.04
N ARG A 147 -12.84 -10.77 25.22
CA ARG A 147 -11.93 -11.83 25.69
C ARG A 147 -10.66 -11.27 26.32
N GLU A 148 -10.06 -10.25 25.73
CA GLU A 148 -8.76 -9.72 26.15
C GLU A 148 -8.89 -8.67 27.26
N SER A 149 -9.84 -7.76 27.13
CA SER A 149 -9.98 -6.60 28.02
C SER A 149 -11.01 -6.81 29.15
N LEU A 150 -11.98 -7.71 28.96
CA LEU A 150 -13.08 -7.93 29.92
C LEU A 150 -13.05 -9.33 30.57
N CYS A 151 -11.94 -10.07 30.46
CA CYS A 151 -11.77 -11.41 31.03
C CYS A 151 -12.14 -11.52 32.52
N ARG A 152 -11.91 -10.45 33.30
CA ARG A 152 -12.26 -10.35 34.72
C ARG A 152 -13.75 -10.57 35.03
N TYR A 153 -14.61 -10.32 34.05
CA TYR A 153 -16.06 -10.48 34.18
C TYR A 153 -16.56 -11.86 33.75
N ARG A 154 -15.67 -12.77 33.34
CA ARG A 154 -15.99 -14.12 32.87
C ARG A 154 -17.10 -14.13 31.80
N PRO A 155 -16.90 -13.42 30.68
CA PRO A 155 -17.88 -13.40 29.61
C PRO A 155 -18.09 -14.81 29.02
N THR A 156 -19.34 -15.16 28.73
CA THR A 156 -19.73 -16.41 28.07
C THR A 156 -20.29 -16.09 26.69
N GLN A 157 -19.95 -16.90 25.67
CA GLN A 157 -20.63 -16.83 24.36
C GLN A 157 -22.11 -17.14 24.56
N SER A 158 -22.97 -16.34 23.93
CA SER A 158 -24.42 -16.50 23.97
C SER A 158 -24.92 -17.52 22.97
#